data_AF-A0A0B1SQS7-F1
#
_entry.id   AF-A0A0B1SQS7-F1
#
_cell.length_a   1.000
_cell.length_b   1.000
_cell.length_c   1.000
_cell.angle_alpha   90.00
_cell.angle_beta   90.00
_cell.angle_gamma   90.00
#
_symmetry.space_group_name_H-M   'P 1'
#
loop_
_entity.id
_entity.type
_entity.pdbx_description
1 polymer ?
#
loop_
_entity_poly.entity_id
_entity_poly.type
_entity_poly.pdbx_seq_one_letter_code
_entity_poly.pdbx_strand_id
1 'polypeptide(L)'
;MADKTFKEYIDGFGNPLQQQVWLGLDLINGMTNYENTSLRVNLYRCPHNGMSSKTTYCTYDNFAVLGAAENYAVIIPRVFSCIFCFRNCSAV
;
A
#
# COMPACT_ATOMS: atom_id res chain seq x y z
N MET A 1 2.93 -0.24 13.60
CA MET A 1 1.99 -1.30 13.13
C MET A 1 2.75 -2.50 12.56
N ALA A 2 3.95 -2.82 13.08
CA ALA A 2 4.62 -4.09 12.84
C ALA A 2 4.45 -4.96 14.10
N ASP A 3 4.64 -6.28 14.00
CA ASP A 3 4.29 -7.30 15.01
C ASP A 3 2.82 -7.75 15.04
N LYS A 4 2.28 -8.08 13.87
CA LYS A 4 0.96 -8.71 13.73
C LYS A 4 1.09 -10.08 13.10
N THR A 5 0.25 -11.02 13.54
CA THR A 5 0.23 -12.37 12.98
C THR A 5 -0.33 -12.35 11.56
N PHE A 6 0.02 -13.37 10.77
CA PHE A 6 -0.51 -13.50 9.41
C PHE A 6 -2.04 -13.52 9.39
N LYS A 7 -2.66 -14.20 10.36
CA LYS A 7 -4.12 -14.24 10.49
C LYS A 7 -4.73 -12.86 10.76
N GLU A 8 -4.09 -12.01 11.58
CA GLU A 8 -4.56 -10.62 11.76
C GLU A 8 -4.48 -9.82 10.46
N TYR A 9 -3.46 -10.03 9.63
CA TYR A 9 -3.40 -9.37 8.31
C TYR A 9 -4.47 -9.86 7.34
N ILE A 10 -4.91 -11.12 7.46
CA ILE A 10 -6.06 -11.65 6.69
C ILE A 10 -7.35 -10.99 7.17
N ASP A 11 -7.61 -11.07 8.48
CA ASP A 11 -8.88 -10.64 9.08
C ASP A 11 -9.05 -9.10 9.11
N GLY A 12 -7.94 -8.35 9.11
CA GLY A 12 -7.96 -6.90 9.30
C GLY A 12 -7.84 -6.50 10.77
N PHE A 13 -7.32 -5.30 11.01
CA PHE A 13 -7.18 -4.75 12.37
C PHE A 13 -7.04 -3.23 12.37
N GLY A 14 -7.21 -2.62 13.53
CA GLY A 14 -7.04 -1.20 13.75
C GLY A 14 -8.33 -0.50 14.14
N ASN A 15 -8.24 0.81 14.35
CA ASN A 15 -9.37 1.61 14.81
C ASN A 15 -9.69 2.70 13.77
N PRO A 16 -10.89 2.68 13.16
CA PRO A 16 -11.28 3.67 12.14
C PRO A 16 -11.28 5.10 12.69
N LEU A 17 -11.52 5.29 13.99
CA LEU A 17 -11.46 6.61 14.63
C LEU A 17 -10.04 7.18 14.68
N GLN A 18 -9.02 6.32 14.69
CA GLN A 18 -7.61 6.71 14.74
C GLN A 18 -6.96 6.76 13.35
N GLN A 19 -7.71 6.47 12.28
CA GLN A 19 -7.24 6.41 10.89
C GLN A 19 -6.03 5.47 10.65
N GLN A 20 -5.78 4.56 11.59
CA GLN A 20 -4.74 3.54 11.53
C GLN A 20 -5.44 2.19 11.42
N VAL A 21 -5.81 1.84 10.19
CA VAL A 21 -6.58 0.64 9.89
C VAL A 21 -5.91 -0.14 8.78
N TRP A 22 -5.84 -1.44 8.99
CA TRP A 22 -5.60 -2.44 7.96
C TRP A 22 -6.92 -3.15 7.67
N LEU A 23 -7.39 -3.08 6.43
CA LEU A 23 -8.73 -3.59 6.07
C LEU A 23 -8.83 -5.12 6.09
N GLY A 24 -7.72 -5.82 5.92
CA GLY A 24 -7.70 -7.28 5.79
C GLY A 24 -7.46 -7.73 4.35
N LEU A 25 -6.61 -8.75 4.18
CA LEU A 25 -6.20 -9.23 2.86
C LEU A 25 -7.35 -9.87 2.08
N ASP A 26 -8.27 -10.57 2.74
CA ASP A 26 -9.45 -11.16 2.09
C ASP A 26 -10.36 -10.08 1.49
N LEU A 27 -10.60 -9.01 2.25
CA LEU A 27 -11.38 -7.87 1.75
C LEU A 27 -10.67 -7.17 0.60
N ILE A 28 -9.35 -6.96 0.69
CA ILE A 28 -8.57 -6.34 -0.39
C ILE A 28 -8.56 -7.22 -1.65
N ASN A 29 -8.40 -8.54 -1.51
CA ASN A 29 -8.53 -9.48 -2.62
C ASN A 29 -9.90 -9.35 -3.29
N GLY A 30 -10.99 -9.40 -2.51
CA GLY A 30 -12.35 -9.29 -3.05
C GLY A 30 -12.58 -7.96 -3.80
N MET A 31 -12.17 -6.84 -3.20
CA MET A 31 -12.34 -5.52 -3.82
C MET A 31 -11.55 -5.35 -5.12
N THR A 32 -10.32 -5.88 -5.17
CA THR A 32 -9.41 -5.66 -6.29
C THR A 32 -9.58 -6.63 -7.45
N ASN A 33 -10.27 -7.76 -7.24
CA ASN A 33 -10.61 -8.71 -8.32
C ASN A 33 -12.05 -8.54 -8.82
N TYR A 34 -12.91 -7.81 -8.10
CA TYR A 34 -14.28 -7.55 -8.53
C TYR A 34 -14.34 -6.63 -9.75
N GLU A 35 -13.55 -5.56 -9.74
CA GLU A 35 -13.39 -4.65 -10.88
C GLU A 35 -11.92 -4.27 -11.06
N ASN A 36 -11.60 -3.70 -12.22
CA ASN A 36 -10.26 -3.24 -12.51
C ASN A 36 -9.94 -1.99 -11.67
N THR A 37 -9.23 -2.18 -10.55
CA THR A 37 -8.94 -1.11 -9.59
C THR A 37 -7.56 -0.48 -9.79
N SER A 38 -7.50 0.84 -9.67
CA SER A 38 -6.25 1.60 -9.55
C SER A 38 -5.91 1.84 -8.07
N LEU A 39 -4.63 1.81 -7.72
CA LEU A 39 -4.16 2.04 -6.35
C LEU A 39 -3.44 3.39 -6.24
N ARG A 40 -3.88 4.27 -5.34
CA ARG A 40 -3.16 5.51 -5.03
C ARG A 40 -2.57 5.47 -3.63
N VAL A 41 -1.25 5.59 -3.54
CA VAL A 41 -0.49 5.72 -2.29
C VAL A 41 -0.16 7.20 -2.09
N ASN A 42 -0.65 7.79 -1.02
CA ASN A 42 -0.28 9.15 -0.60
C ASN A 42 0.77 9.06 0.52
N LEU A 43 1.88 9.78 0.35
CA LEU A 43 3.01 9.79 1.26
C LEU A 43 3.20 11.21 1.76
N TYR A 44 3.25 11.36 3.08
CA TYR A 44 3.64 12.60 3.72
C TYR A 44 5.00 12.43 4.36
N ARG A 45 5.99 13.17 3.87
CA ARG A 45 7.32 13.22 4.46
C ARG A 45 7.38 14.37 5.44
N CYS A 46 7.61 14.04 6.72
CA CYS A 46 7.86 15.04 7.76
C CYS A 46 9.18 15.79 7.50
N PRO A 47 9.30 17.06 7.95
CA PRO A 47 10.55 17.80 7.88
C PRO A 47 11.66 17.05 8.61
N HIS A 48 12.84 16.96 8.00
CA HIS A 48 13.99 16.29 8.61
C HIS A 48 15.29 16.87 8.07
N ASN A 49 16.30 17.10 8.92
CA ASN A 49 17.62 17.62 8.56
C ASN A 49 17.58 18.83 7.60
N GLY A 50 16.76 19.85 7.92
CA GLY A 50 16.65 21.07 7.12
C GLY A 50 15.86 20.92 5.82
N MET A 51 15.29 19.75 5.52
CA MET A 51 14.39 19.56 4.39
C MET A 51 12.95 19.90 4.81
N SER A 52 12.25 20.65 3.96
CA SER A 52 10.83 20.96 4.15
C SER A 52 9.96 19.71 4.02
N SER A 53 8.80 19.72 4.69
CA SER A 53 7.79 18.69 4.51
C SER A 53 7.36 18.61 3.05
N LYS A 54 7.18 17.39 2.55
CA LYS A 54 6.72 17.18 1.17
C LYS A 54 5.63 16.12 1.17
N THR A 55 4.51 16.46 0.55
CA THR A 55 3.45 15.51 0.22
C THR A 55 3.68 15.03 -1.20
N THR A 56 3.76 13.71 -1.38
CA THR A 56 3.85 13.08 -2.70
C THR A 56 2.77 12.01 -2.83
N TYR A 57 2.46 11.65 -4.07
CA TYR A 57 1.55 10.55 -4.32
C TYR A 57 2.05 9.72 -5.50
N CYS A 58 1.64 8.47 -5.47
CA CYS A 58 1.90 7.49 -6.49
C CYS A 58 0.53 6.84 -6.81
N THR A 59 0.02 6.93 -8.06
CA THR A 59 -1.06 6.11 -8.68
C THR A 59 -0.62 4.90 -9.57
N TYR A 60 -0.96 3.67 -9.19
CA TYR A 60 -0.83 2.46 -10.02
C TYR A 60 -2.14 2.26 -10.81
N ASP A 61 -2.05 2.13 -12.14
CA ASP A 61 -3.24 2.01 -12.98
C ASP A 61 -4.02 0.70 -12.77
N ASN A 62 -3.32 -0.36 -12.40
CA ASN A 62 -3.90 -1.66 -12.09
C ASN A 62 -3.21 -2.24 -10.86
N PHE A 63 -4.03 -2.65 -9.90
CA PHE A 63 -3.61 -3.30 -8.67
C PHE A 63 -4.59 -4.42 -8.34
N ALA A 64 -4.07 -5.63 -8.21
CA ALA A 64 -4.82 -6.78 -7.73
C ALA A 64 -4.03 -7.54 -6.67
N VAL A 65 -4.73 -8.02 -5.65
CA VAL A 65 -4.19 -8.94 -4.64
C VAL A 65 -4.80 -10.29 -4.89
N LEU A 66 -3.99 -11.35 -4.98
CA LEU A 66 -4.48 -12.71 -5.19
C LEU A 66 -5.03 -13.33 -3.90
N GLY A 67 -5.67 -14.50 -4.02
CA GLY A 67 -6.33 -15.15 -2.89
C GLY A 67 -5.35 -15.92 -1.99
N ALA A 68 -5.89 -16.56 -0.96
CA ALA A 68 -5.12 -17.39 -0.02
C ALA A 68 -4.32 -18.52 -0.70
N ALA A 69 -4.82 -19.08 -1.82
CA ALA A 69 -4.12 -20.12 -2.59
C ALA A 69 -2.78 -19.63 -3.17
N GLU A 70 -2.67 -18.33 -3.43
CA GLU A 70 -1.49 -17.66 -4.00
C GLU A 70 -0.74 -16.87 -2.91
N ASN A 71 -1.02 -17.13 -1.62
CA ASN A 71 -0.45 -16.42 -0.47
C ASN A 71 -0.62 -14.89 -0.53
N TYR A 72 -1.71 -14.39 -1.11
CA TYR A 72 -1.98 -12.96 -1.30
C TYR A 72 -0.88 -12.21 -2.06
N ALA A 73 -0.27 -12.86 -3.06
CA ALA A 73 0.66 -12.21 -3.97
C ALA A 73 0.00 -11.02 -4.68
N VAL A 74 0.79 -9.98 -4.95
CA VAL A 74 0.32 -8.71 -5.52
C VAL A 74 0.69 -8.64 -7.00
N ILE A 75 -0.29 -8.28 -7.83
CA ILE A 75 -0.09 -8.04 -9.26
C ILE A 75 -0.03 -6.53 -9.51
N ILE A 76 1.13 -6.08 -9.99
CA ILE A 76 1.37 -4.68 -10.39
C ILE A 76 2.03 -4.71 -11.78
N PRO A 77 1.24 -4.64 -12.87
CA PRO A 77 1.73 -4.93 -14.21
C PRO A 77 2.56 -3.81 -14.85
N ARG A 78 2.51 -2.57 -14.32
CA ARG A 78 3.35 -1.46 -14.82
C ARG A 78 4.04 -0.71 -13.69
N VAL A 79 5.30 -0.36 -13.95
CA VAL A 79 6.09 0.52 -13.10
C VAL A 79 5.74 1.97 -13.45
N PHE A 80 4.91 2.55 -12.60
CA PHE A 80 4.74 3.96 -12.26
C PHE A 80 5.22 5.11 -13.16
N SER A 81 4.30 6.08 -13.35
CA SER A 81 4.61 7.52 -13.46
C SER A 81 4.51 8.19 -12.08
N CYS A 82 5.46 7.92 -11.16
CA CYS A 82 5.39 8.55 -9.83
C CYS A 82 6.19 9.83 -9.88
N ILE A 83 5.52 10.96 -9.62
CA ILE A 83 6.13 12.30 -9.69
C ILE A 83 7.34 12.41 -8.75
N PHE A 84 7.44 11.60 -7.69
CA PHE A 84 8.66 11.36 -6.92
C PHE A 84 8.49 10.07 -6.10
N CYS A 85 8.56 8.89 -6.73
CA CYS A 85 8.90 7.66 -5.99
C CYS A 85 10.40 7.47 -6.16
N PHE A 86 11.11 7.25 -5.04
CA PHE A 86 12.53 6.93 -4.96
C PHE A 86 13.08 6.26 -6.23
N ARG A 87 13.68 7.04 -7.15
CA ARG A 87 14.69 6.51 -8.06
C ARG A 87 15.85 6.11 -7.15
N ASN A 88 15.98 4.82 -6.87
CA ASN A 88 17.06 4.21 -6.08
C ASN A 88 17.46 4.97 -4.82
N CYS A 89 16.91 4.57 -3.66
CA CYS A 89 17.77 4.54 -2.48
C CYS A 89 18.73 3.36 -2.68
N SER A 90 19.75 3.54 -3.53
CA SER A 90 20.94 2.70 -3.43
C SER A 90 21.52 2.93 -2.05
N ALA A 91 21.79 1.82 -1.36
CA ALA A 91 22.53 1.77 -0.12
C ALA A 91 23.73 2.72 -0.17
N VAL A 92 23.83 3.58 0.85
CA VAL A 92 25.09 4.12 1.36
C VAL A 92 25.04 4.00 2.87
#